data_AF-A0A9J6FUN6-F1
#
_entry.id   AF-A0A9J6FUN6-F1
#
_cell.length_a   1.000
_cell.length_b   1.000
_cell.length_c   1.000
_cell.angle_alpha   90.00
_cell.angle_beta   90.00
_cell.angle_gamma   90.00
#
_symmetry.space_group_name_H-M   'P 1'
#
loop_
_entity.id
_entity.type
_entity.pdbx_description
1 polymer ?
#
loop_
_entity_poly.entity_id
_entity_poly.type
_entity_poly.pdbx_seq_one_letter_code
_entity_poly.pdbx_strand_id
1 'polypeptide(L)'
;MAIVRLSDLFAHTVPLSCLYQKKWGDVHTARNTLTDTVAALTARRRNSEEAFTPRYEQATALADELETELRLPRITKRQSYRSNTPALDSERFFRTSVYILLLDNVLADLKWRFNDDTFGVCELFLFMSSQLLNTKHQKTKEK
;
A
#
# COMPACT_ATOMS: atom_id res chain seq x y z
N MET A 1 17.09 -3.71 -1.66
CA MET A 1 15.87 -4.51 -1.44
C MET A 1 14.68 -3.74 -0.90
N ALA A 2 14.72 -3.16 0.30
CA ALA A 2 13.55 -2.46 0.87
C ALA A 2 13.00 -1.34 -0.04
N ILE A 3 13.88 -0.55 -0.66
CA ILE A 3 13.52 0.56 -1.56
C ILE A 3 12.68 0.08 -2.74
N VAL A 4 13.13 -0.97 -3.44
CA VAL A 4 12.41 -1.54 -4.61
C VAL A 4 11.03 -2.08 -4.21
N ARG A 5 10.85 -2.53 -2.97
CA ARG A 5 9.55 -2.99 -2.47
C ARG A 5 8.63 -1.85 -2.11
N LEU A 6 9.16 -0.81 -1.50
CA LEU A 6 8.40 0.39 -1.20
C LEU A 6 7.94 1.07 -2.49
N SER A 7 8.80 1.16 -3.52
CA SER A 7 8.41 1.76 -4.80
C SER A 7 7.29 0.98 -5.49
N ASP A 8 7.34 -0.35 -5.51
CA ASP A 8 6.29 -1.19 -6.10
C ASP A 8 4.97 -1.08 -5.32
N LEU A 9 5.03 -1.11 -3.99
CA LEU A 9 3.87 -0.92 -3.14
C LEU A 9 3.25 0.46 -3.38
N PHE A 10 4.07 1.52 -3.38
CA PHE A 10 3.60 2.87 -3.58
C PHE A 10 3.03 3.09 -4.98
N ALA A 11 3.53 2.41 -6.00
CA ALA A 11 2.92 2.45 -7.33
C ALA A 11 1.43 2.03 -7.30
N HIS A 12 1.06 1.11 -6.40
CA HIS A 12 -0.33 0.67 -6.19
C HIS A 12 -1.15 1.60 -5.30
N THR A 13 -0.54 2.29 -4.33
CA THR A 13 -1.26 3.17 -3.39
C THR A 13 -1.27 4.66 -3.78
N VAL A 14 -0.43 5.07 -4.75
CA VAL A 14 -0.40 6.43 -5.28
C VAL A 14 -1.74 6.85 -5.87
N PRO A 15 -2.44 6.04 -6.70
CA PRO A 15 -3.75 6.41 -7.24
C PRO A 15 -4.78 6.71 -6.14
N LEU A 16 -4.79 5.90 -5.06
CA LEU A 16 -5.64 6.15 -3.90
C LEU A 16 -5.29 7.48 -3.25
N SER A 17 -4.01 7.69 -2.98
CA SER A 17 -3.54 8.91 -2.31
C SER A 17 -3.95 10.15 -3.10
N CYS A 18 -3.77 10.12 -4.43
CA CYS A 18 -4.22 11.19 -5.31
C CYS A 18 -5.74 11.36 -5.31
N LEU A 19 -6.53 10.28 -5.24
CA LEU A 19 -7.99 10.37 -5.20
C LEU A 19 -8.49 10.97 -3.88
N TYR A 20 -8.00 10.49 -2.74
CA TYR A 20 -8.43 10.95 -1.42
C TYR A 20 -7.89 12.33 -1.02
N GLN A 21 -6.85 12.84 -1.69
CA GLN A 21 -6.31 14.19 -1.46
C GLN A 21 -6.90 15.25 -2.39
N LYS A 22 -7.75 14.88 -3.35
CA LYS A 22 -8.43 15.87 -4.20
C LYS A 22 -9.40 16.70 -3.37
N LYS A 23 -9.45 18.00 -3.65
CA LYS A 23 -10.42 18.94 -3.05
C LYS A 23 -11.87 18.54 -3.32
N TRP A 24 -12.12 17.95 -4.50
CA TRP A 24 -13.42 17.49 -4.94
C TRP A 24 -13.24 16.09 -5.54
N GLY A 25 -14.01 15.13 -5.07
CA GLY A 25 -13.97 13.75 -5.55
C GLY A 25 -15.23 13.02 -5.15
N ASP A 26 -15.70 12.14 -6.01
CA ASP A 26 -16.80 11.24 -5.69
C ASP A 26 -16.31 10.18 -4.70
N VAL A 27 -16.96 10.14 -3.53
CA VAL A 27 -16.64 9.18 -2.47
C VAL A 27 -16.93 7.75 -2.92
N HIS A 28 -17.96 7.54 -3.75
CA HIS A 28 -18.29 6.20 -4.25
C HIS A 28 -17.19 5.66 -5.16
N THR A 29 -16.74 6.47 -6.13
CA THR A 29 -15.57 6.17 -6.95
C THR A 29 -14.33 5.90 -6.11
N ALA A 30 -14.05 6.73 -5.08
CA ALA A 30 -12.91 6.54 -4.19
C ALA A 30 -12.99 5.20 -3.41
N ARG A 31 -14.18 4.83 -2.94
CA ARG A 31 -14.42 3.54 -2.25
C ARG A 31 -14.19 2.36 -3.20
N ASN A 32 -14.68 2.42 -4.43
CA ASN A 32 -14.49 1.35 -5.41
C ASN A 32 -13.00 1.18 -5.74
N THR A 33 -12.27 2.27 -5.96
CA THR A 33 -10.81 2.17 -6.19
C THR A 33 -10.07 1.60 -4.99
N LEU A 34 -10.51 1.89 -3.77
CA LEU A 34 -9.96 1.29 -2.56
C LEU A 34 -10.22 -0.23 -2.53
N THR A 35 -11.45 -0.67 -2.80
CA THR A 35 -11.74 -2.11 -2.82
C THR A 35 -10.91 -2.84 -3.87
N ASP A 36 -10.70 -2.22 -5.04
CA ASP A 36 -9.89 -2.78 -6.12
C ASP A 36 -8.40 -2.88 -5.73
N THR A 37 -7.85 -1.83 -5.13
CA THR A 37 -6.45 -1.86 -4.66
C THR A 37 -6.23 -2.86 -3.53
N VAL A 38 -7.16 -2.99 -2.59
CA VAL A 38 -7.10 -4.02 -1.54
C VAL A 38 -7.19 -5.42 -2.15
N ALA A 39 -8.05 -5.63 -3.16
CA ALA A 39 -8.13 -6.88 -3.89
C ALA A 39 -6.82 -7.20 -4.62
N ALA A 40 -6.20 -6.22 -5.28
CA ALA A 40 -4.92 -6.39 -5.97
C ALA A 40 -3.76 -6.73 -4.99
N LEU A 41 -3.68 -6.02 -3.85
CA LEU A 41 -2.66 -6.29 -2.83
C LEU A 41 -2.86 -7.66 -2.15
N THR A 42 -4.11 -8.07 -1.90
CA THR A 42 -4.40 -9.41 -1.35
C THR A 42 -4.10 -10.53 -2.34
N ALA A 43 -4.35 -10.33 -3.64
CA ALA A 43 -3.94 -11.28 -4.69
C ALA A 43 -2.42 -11.45 -4.74
N ARG A 44 -1.66 -10.35 -4.68
CA ARG A 44 -0.19 -10.39 -4.60
C ARG A 44 0.32 -11.08 -3.33
N ARG A 45 -0.40 -10.95 -2.22
CA ARG A 45 -0.06 -11.63 -0.96
C ARG A 45 -0.28 -13.15 -1.05
N ARG A 46 -1.28 -13.60 -1.81
CA ARG A 46 -1.53 -15.03 -2.10
C ARG A 46 -0.45 -15.59 -3.04
N ASN A 47 -0.14 -14.90 -4.13
CA ASN A 47 0.86 -15.30 -5.12
C ASN A 47 2.24 -14.70 -4.80
N SER A 48 2.61 -14.73 -3.52
CA SER A 48 3.77 -13.98 -3.02
C SER A 48 5.12 -14.48 -3.56
N GLU A 49 5.22 -15.74 -3.96
CA GLU A 49 6.45 -16.29 -4.55
C GLU A 49 6.65 -15.74 -5.97
N GLU A 50 5.69 -16.01 -6.86
CA GLU A 50 5.72 -15.57 -8.27
C GLU A 50 5.81 -14.05 -8.41
N ALA A 51 5.12 -13.29 -7.56
CA ALA A 51 5.17 -11.84 -7.59
C ALA A 51 6.55 -11.29 -7.15
N PHE A 52 7.27 -12.03 -6.29
CA PHE A 52 8.49 -11.57 -5.64
C PHE A 52 9.75 -11.76 -6.50
N THR A 53 9.84 -12.87 -7.22
CA THR A 53 11.00 -13.25 -8.06
C THR A 53 11.43 -12.18 -9.07
N PRO A 54 10.56 -11.64 -9.96
CA PRO A 54 10.99 -10.65 -10.95
C PRO A 54 11.50 -9.35 -10.31
N ARG A 55 10.94 -8.99 -9.14
CA ARG A 55 11.38 -7.82 -8.37
C ARG A 55 12.68 -8.08 -7.62
N TYR A 56 12.98 -9.35 -7.33
CA TYR A 56 14.25 -9.74 -6.73
C TYR A 56 15.36 -9.60 -7.76
N GLU A 57 15.13 -10.07 -8.98
CA GLU A 57 16.04 -9.90 -10.13
C GLU A 57 16.31 -8.42 -10.47
N GLN A 58 15.28 -7.57 -10.47
CA GLN A 58 15.48 -6.13 -10.66
C GLN A 58 16.38 -5.53 -9.57
N ALA A 59 16.20 -5.99 -8.34
CA ALA A 59 16.95 -5.46 -7.22
C ALA A 59 18.37 -6.05 -7.13
N THR A 60 18.62 -7.25 -7.66
CA THR A 60 19.99 -7.76 -7.85
C THR A 60 20.69 -7.01 -8.97
N ALA A 61 20.02 -6.75 -10.10
CA ALA A 61 20.59 -5.98 -11.21
C ALA A 61 20.99 -4.55 -10.77
N LEU A 62 20.14 -3.87 -9.98
CA LEU A 62 20.46 -2.57 -9.40
C LEU A 62 21.63 -2.63 -8.41
N ALA A 63 21.80 -3.75 -7.69
CA ALA A 63 22.89 -3.91 -6.76
C ALA A 63 24.22 -4.16 -7.51
N ASP A 64 24.17 -4.94 -8.58
CA ASP A 64 25.30 -5.16 -9.48
C ASP A 64 25.77 -3.85 -10.15
N GLU A 65 24.82 -2.99 -10.58
CA GLU A 65 25.13 -1.65 -11.11
C GLU A 65 25.82 -0.74 -10.07
N LEU A 66 25.49 -0.92 -8.80
CA LEU A 66 26.09 -0.20 -7.67
C LEU A 66 27.33 -0.89 -7.09
N GLU A 67 27.89 -1.89 -7.80
CA GLU A 67 29.03 -2.70 -7.37
C GLU A 67 28.85 -3.29 -5.95
N THR A 68 27.60 -3.60 -5.58
CA THR A 68 27.21 -4.05 -4.24
C THR A 68 26.51 -5.40 -4.31
N GLU A 69 26.89 -6.35 -3.46
CA GLU A 69 26.24 -7.66 -3.44
C GLU A 69 25.04 -7.74 -2.50
N LEU A 70 24.00 -8.43 -2.97
CA LEU A 70 22.79 -8.70 -2.20
C LEU A 70 22.94 -9.96 -1.34
N ARG A 71 23.61 -9.80 -0.21
CA ARG A 71 23.88 -10.89 0.74
C ARG A 71 22.79 -11.01 1.81
N LEU A 72 22.67 -12.22 2.35
CA LEU A 72 21.89 -12.48 3.56
C LEU A 72 22.38 -11.57 4.70
N PRO A 73 21.49 -10.85 5.40
CA PRO A 73 21.88 -10.07 6.57
C PRO A 73 22.47 -10.96 7.66
N ARG A 74 23.32 -10.38 8.50
CA ARG A 74 23.92 -11.11 9.63
C ARG A 74 22.83 -11.66 10.57
N ILE A 75 22.72 -12.98 10.63
CA ILE A 75 21.81 -13.68 11.55
C ILE A 75 22.54 -13.86 12.90
N THR A 76 22.07 -13.18 13.95
CA THR A 76 22.66 -13.29 15.31
C THR A 76 22.04 -14.45 16.08
N LYS A 77 22.82 -15.14 16.92
CA LYS A 77 22.32 -16.30 17.71
C LYS A 77 21.17 -15.96 18.67
N ARG A 78 21.10 -14.70 19.12
CA ARG A 78 19.99 -14.16 19.92
C ARG A 78 19.48 -12.87 19.26
N GLN A 79 18.16 -12.76 19.15
CA GLN A 79 17.43 -11.51 18.97
C GLN A 79 16.28 -11.51 19.98
N SER A 80 16.07 -10.39 20.68
CA SER A 80 15.03 -10.23 21.71
C SER A 80 13.72 -9.73 21.15
N TYR A 81 13.77 -8.92 20.09
CA TYR A 81 12.61 -8.20 19.56
C TYR A 81 12.07 -8.77 18.25
N ARG A 82 12.78 -9.73 17.63
CA ARG A 82 12.39 -10.33 16.35
C ARG A 82 12.78 -11.80 16.27
N SER A 83 11.94 -12.62 15.65
CA SER A 83 12.30 -13.99 15.30
C SER A 83 13.33 -14.00 14.16
N ASN A 84 14.36 -14.85 14.32
CA ASN A 84 15.20 -15.21 13.19
C ASN A 84 14.40 -16.12 12.27
N THR A 85 14.03 -15.63 11.09
CA THR A 85 13.48 -16.48 10.05
C THR A 85 14.60 -17.39 9.53
N PRO A 86 14.50 -18.72 9.64
CA PRO A 86 15.47 -19.61 9.03
C PRO A 86 15.32 -19.49 7.51
N ALA A 87 16.32 -18.90 6.86
CA ALA A 87 16.36 -18.76 5.42
C ALA A 87 17.69 -19.33 4.91
N LEU A 88 17.61 -20.33 4.04
CA LEU A 88 18.76 -20.90 3.34
C LEU A 88 19.25 -19.98 2.20
N ASP A 89 18.40 -19.04 1.77
CA ASP A 89 18.62 -18.22 0.60
C ASP A 89 18.18 -16.77 0.83
N SER A 90 18.86 -15.81 0.21
CA SER A 90 18.60 -14.38 0.35
C SER A 90 17.23 -14.00 -0.20
N GLU A 91 16.77 -14.60 -1.29
CA GLU A 91 15.44 -14.33 -1.86
C GLU A 91 14.35 -14.67 -0.84
N ARG A 92 14.39 -15.89 -0.29
CA ARG A 92 13.45 -16.35 0.73
C ARG A 92 13.49 -15.49 1.99
N PHE A 93 14.68 -15.07 2.41
CA PHE A 93 14.83 -14.19 3.56
C PHE A 93 14.11 -12.85 3.33
N PHE A 94 14.40 -12.14 2.24
CA PHE A 94 13.79 -10.84 1.99
C PHE A 94 12.29 -10.92 1.72
N ARG A 95 11.82 -12.03 1.14
CA ARG A 95 10.40 -12.27 0.92
C ARG A 95 9.62 -12.36 2.24
N THR A 96 10.04 -13.24 3.14
CA THR A 96 9.32 -13.46 4.41
C THR A 96 9.52 -12.31 5.39
N SER A 97 10.75 -11.80 5.45
CA SER A 97 11.16 -10.86 6.48
C SER A 97 10.81 -9.39 6.13
N VAL A 98 10.68 -9.06 4.85
CA VAL A 98 10.39 -7.68 4.41
C VAL A 98 9.09 -7.62 3.61
N TYR A 99 8.97 -8.37 2.51
CA TYR A 99 7.85 -8.20 1.58
C TYR A 99 6.50 -8.60 2.18
N ILE A 100 6.42 -9.80 2.78
CA ILE A 100 5.20 -10.28 3.42
C ILE A 100 4.78 -9.36 4.57
N LEU A 101 5.73 -9.02 5.44
CA LEU A 101 5.46 -8.16 6.60
C LEU A 101 4.98 -6.77 6.17
N LEU A 102 5.61 -6.17 5.16
CA LEU A 102 5.21 -4.87 4.63
C LEU A 102 3.80 -4.90 4.03
N LEU A 103 3.49 -5.93 3.22
CA LEU A 103 2.15 -6.08 2.63
C LEU A 103 1.08 -6.29 3.70
N ASP A 104 1.36 -7.13 4.70
CA ASP A 104 0.42 -7.43 5.77
C ASP A 104 0.12 -6.16 6.61
N ASN A 105 1.15 -5.38 6.92
CA ASN A 105 0.99 -4.10 7.65
C ASN A 105 0.15 -3.10 6.85
N VAL A 106 0.43 -2.93 5.56
CA VAL A 106 -0.29 -1.95 4.72
C VAL A 106 -1.73 -2.38 4.49
N LEU A 107 -1.98 -3.68 4.29
CA LEU A 107 -3.33 -4.22 4.21
C LEU A 107 -4.10 -4.05 5.52
N ALA A 108 -3.45 -4.25 6.67
CA ALA A 108 -4.05 -4.01 7.97
C ALA A 108 -4.41 -2.52 8.15
N ASP A 109 -3.50 -1.62 7.81
CA ASP A 109 -3.73 -0.17 7.88
C ASP A 109 -4.89 0.28 6.98
N LEU A 110 -4.94 -0.19 5.73
CA LEU A 110 -6.03 0.13 4.81
C LEU A 110 -7.38 -0.37 5.34
N LYS A 111 -7.45 -1.59 5.85
CA LYS A 111 -8.69 -2.15 6.41
C LYS A 111 -9.11 -1.44 7.70
N TRP A 112 -8.16 -1.05 8.54
CA TRP A 112 -8.44 -0.36 9.78
C TRP A 112 -8.94 1.07 9.55
N ARG A 113 -8.33 1.79 8.59
CA ARG A 113 -8.69 3.19 8.27
C ARG A 113 -9.99 3.31 7.48
N PHE A 114 -10.33 2.31 6.69
CA PHE A 114 -11.45 2.35 5.75
C PHE A 114 -12.46 1.24 6.07
N ASN A 115 -12.95 1.21 7.30
CA ASN A 115 -13.98 0.28 7.73
C ASN A 115 -15.38 0.78 7.30
N ASP A 116 -16.39 -0.05 7.43
CA ASP A 116 -17.75 0.34 7.05
C ASP A 116 -18.29 1.50 7.90
N ASP A 117 -17.84 1.64 9.15
CA ASP A 117 -18.21 2.79 10.00
C ASP A 117 -17.72 4.12 9.41
N THR A 118 -16.50 4.15 8.86
CA THR A 118 -15.95 5.36 8.22
C THR A 118 -16.71 5.75 6.95
N PHE A 119 -17.18 4.77 6.18
CA PHE A 119 -17.97 5.04 4.98
C PHE A 119 -19.46 5.28 5.24
N GLY A 120 -20.02 4.75 6.33
CA GLY A 120 -21.41 4.97 6.70
C GLY A 120 -21.74 6.46 6.90
N VAL A 121 -20.78 7.25 7.38
CA VAL A 121 -20.91 8.71 7.48
C VAL A 121 -20.97 9.38 6.09
N CYS A 122 -20.25 8.83 5.11
CA CYS A 122 -20.24 9.34 3.74
C CYS A 122 -21.51 8.98 2.95
N GLU A 123 -22.16 7.86 3.26
CA GLU A 123 -23.44 7.47 2.63
C GLU A 123 -24.57 8.44 2.97
N LEU A 124 -24.47 9.18 4.08
CA LEU A 124 -25.44 10.23 4.43
C LEU A 124 -25.50 11.35 3.38
N PHE A 125 -24.41 11.60 2.65
CA PHE A 125 -24.40 12.58 1.55
C PHE A 125 -25.34 12.20 0.40
N LEU A 126 -25.64 10.90 0.21
CA LEU A 126 -26.62 10.45 -0.80
C LEU A 126 -28.05 10.87 -0.46
N PHE A 127 -28.34 11.14 0.81
CA PHE A 127 -29.64 11.61 1.27
C PHE A 127 -29.80 13.13 1.22
N MET A 128 -28.73 13.88 0.90
CA MET A 128 -28.82 15.33 0.73
C MET A 128 -29.57 15.67 -0.55
N SER A 129 -30.54 16.58 -0.45
CA SER A 129 -31.33 16.99 -1.61
C SER A 129 -30.44 17.64 -2.67
N SER A 130 -30.72 17.35 -3.94
CA SER A 130 -29.95 17.88 -5.10
C SER A 130 -29.90 19.41 -5.15
N GLN A 131 -30.84 20.08 -4.49
CA GLN A 131 -30.89 21.54 -4.35
C GLN A 131 -29.77 22.08 -3.46
N LEU A 132 -29.36 21.34 -2.41
CA LEU A 132 -28.25 21.72 -1.54
C LEU A 132 -26.90 21.54 -2.24
N LEU A 133 -26.75 20.46 -3.03
CA LEU A 133 -25.53 20.14 -3.78
C LEU A 133 -25.25 21.14 -4.92
N ASN A 134 -26.28 21.77 -5.48
CA ASN A 134 -26.16 22.74 -6.59
C ASN A 134 -25.94 24.19 -6.13
N THR A 135 -25.79 24.44 -4.83
CA THR A 135 -25.48 25.79 -4.34
C THR A 135 -24.06 26.17 -4.76
N LYS A 136 -23.95 26.90 -5.88
CA LYS A 136 -22.69 27.50 -6.33
C LYS A 136 -22.16 28.36 -5.19
N HIS A 137 -20.93 28.07 -4.73
CA HIS A 137 -20.18 28.92 -3.82
C HIS A 137 -20.22 30.37 -4.32
N GLN A 138 -21.08 31.19 -3.73
CA GLN A 138 -20.94 32.63 -3.85
C GLN A 138 -19.64 32.97 -3.12
N LYS A 139 -18.60 33.33 -3.88
CA LYS A 139 -17.39 33.91 -3.31
C LYS A 139 -17.82 35.14 -2.51
N THR A 140 -17.77 35.06 -1.20
CA THR A 140 -17.88 36.22 -0.31
C THR A 140 -16.74 37.15 -0.68
N LYS A 141 -17.04 38.19 -1.47
CA LYS A 141 -16.12 39.31 -1.68
C LYS A 141 -16.19 40.13 -0.40
N GLU A 142 -15.21 39.94 0.48
CA GLU A 142 -14.94 40.89 1.55
C GLU A 142 -14.63 42.26 0.92
N LYS A 143 -15.34 43.29 1.39
CA LYS A 143 -15.11 44.70 1.08
C LYS A 143 -14.14 45.27 2.10
#